data_AF-A0A5Y2NUM0-F1
#
_entry.id   AF-A0A5Y2NUM0-F1
#
_cell.length_a   1.000
_cell.length_b   1.000
_cell.length_c   1.000
_cell.angle_alpha   90.00
_cell.angle_beta   90.00
_cell.angle_gamma   90.00
#
_symmetry.space_group_name_H-M   'P 1'
#
loop_
_entity.id
_entity.type
_entity.pdbx_description
1 polymer ?
#
loop_
_entity_poly.entity_id
_entity_poly.type
_entity_poly.pdbx_seq_one_letter_code
_entity_poly.pdbx_strand_id
1 'polypeptide(L)' 'MKGWLFLVIAIVGEVIATSALKSSEGFTKLAPSAVVIIGYGIAFYF' A
#
# COMPACT_ATOMS: atom_id res chain seq x y z
N MET A 1 -19.99 12.97 -3.89
CA MET A 1 -20.13 11.75 -3.04
C MET A 1 -19.34 10.52 -3.53
N LYS A 2 -18.50 10.58 -4.57
CA LYS A 2 -17.60 9.45 -4.96
C LYS A 2 -16.17 9.59 -4.46
N GLY A 3 -15.68 10.83 -4.25
CA GLY A 3 -14.29 11.09 -3.83
C GLY A 3 -13.91 10.51 -2.46
N TRP A 4 -14.83 10.48 -1.50
CA TRP A 4 -14.55 9.88 -0.19
C TRP A 4 -14.29 8.38 -0.24
N LEU A 5 -14.88 7.68 -1.21
CA LEU A 5 -14.64 6.24 -1.37
C LEU A 5 -13.23 5.98 -1.90
N PHE A 6 -12.76 6.83 -2.83
CA PHE A 6 -11.39 6.78 -3.34
C PHE A 6 -10.36 7.12 -2.25
N LEU A 7 -10.63 8.16 -1.44
CA LEU A 7 -9.78 8.50 -0.29
C LEU A 7 -9.65 7.34 0.71
N VAL A 8 -10.75 6.64 1.00
CA VAL A 8 -10.71 5.47 1.89
C VAL A 8 -9.87 4.35 1.29
N ILE A 9 -10.02 4.08 -0.01
CA ILE A 9 -9.21 3.07 -0.72
C ILE A 9 -7.73 3.45 -0.71
N ALA A 10 -7.40 4.73 -0.94
CA ALA A 10 -6.04 5.23 -0.89
C ALA A 10 -5.40 5.03 0.48
N ILE A 11 -6.11 5.41 1.56
CA ILE A 11 -5.64 5.25 2.94
C ILE A 11 -5.45 3.77 3.30
N VAL A 12 -6.38 2.89 2.92
CA VAL A 12 -6.25 1.45 3.18
C VAL A 12 -5.06 0.87 2.42
N GLY A 13 -4.87 1.25 1.16
CA GLY A 13 -3.69 0.88 0.37
C GLY A 13 -2.38 1.34 1.02
N GLU A 14 -2.34 2.56 1.53
CA GLU A 14 -1.17 3.13 2.20
C GLU A 14 -0.86 2.44 3.55
N VAL A 15 -1.87 2.09 4.34
CA VAL A 15 -1.70 1.33 5.60
C VAL A 15 -1.18 -0.09 5.33
N ILE A 16 -1.69 -0.74 4.28
CA ILE A 16 -1.20 -2.06 3.87
C ILE A 16 0.25 -1.96 3.37
N ALA A 17 0.57 -0.96 2.55
CA ALA A 17 1.91 -0.74 2.05
C ALA A 17 2.91 -0.43 3.17
N THR A 18 2.58 0.44 4.11
CA THR A 18 3.45 0.79 5.25
C THR A 18 3.62 -0.37 6.23
N SER A 19 2.58 -1.17 6.45
CA SER A 19 2.66 -2.40 7.25
C SER A 19 3.52 -3.47 6.57
N ALA A 20 3.36 -3.64 5.26
CA ALA A 20 4.18 -4.54 4.45
C ALA A 20 5.65 -4.06 4.39
N LEU A 21 5.91 -2.76 4.37
CA LEU A 21 7.25 -2.17 4.40
C LEU A 21 7.97 -2.53 5.71
N LYS A 22 7.25 -2.45 6.84
CA LYS A 22 7.76 -2.88 8.14
C LYS A 22 8.03 -4.38 8.18
N SER A 23 7.18 -5.18 7.54
CA SER A 23 7.36 -6.64 7.41
C SER A 23 8.40 -7.05 6.36
N SER A 24 8.89 -6.10 5.56
CA SER A 24 9.82 -6.39 4.47
C SER A 24 11.28 -6.55 4.92
N GLU A 25 11.59 -6.31 6.20
CA GLU A 25 12.95 -6.41 6.77
C GLU A 25 14.00 -5.76 5.86
N GLY A 26 13.72 -4.54 5.38
CA GLY A 26 14.62 -3.82 4.48
C GLY A 26 14.68 -4.37 3.04
N PHE A 27 13.55 -4.80 2.47
CA PHE A 27 13.44 -5.42 1.13
C PHE A 27 14.10 -6.80 0.99
N THR A 28 14.46 -7.45 2.09
CA THR A 28 15.08 -8.79 2.08
C THR A 28 14.08 -9.88 1.68
N LYS A 29 12.78 -9.66 1.92
CA LYS A 29 11.71 -10.58 1.49
C LYS A 29 10.96 -10.04 0.27
N LEU A 30 11.03 -10.80 -0.83
CA LEU A 30 10.42 -10.47 -2.12
C LEU A 30 8.88 -10.34 -2.05
N ALA A 31 8.23 -11.19 -1.25
CA ALA A 31 6.76 -11.19 -1.11
C ALA A 31 6.21 -9.88 -0.50
N PRO A 32 6.64 -9.43 0.69
CA PRO A 32 6.19 -8.16 1.25
C PRO A 32 6.66 -6.95 0.40
N SER A 33 7.83 -7.04 -0.26
CA SER A 33 8.28 -5.99 -1.19
C SER A 33 7.33 -5.80 -2.37
N ALA A 34 6.83 -6.88 -2.97
CA ALA A 34 5.85 -6.80 -4.05
C ALA A 34 4.52 -6.19 -3.57
N VAL A 35 4.08 -6.55 -2.35
CA VAL A 35 2.88 -5.98 -1.72
C VAL A 35 3.04 -4.49 -1.45
N VAL A 36 4.22 -4.01 -1.04
CA VAL A 36 4.51 -2.58 -0.87
C VAL A 36 4.33 -1.84 -2.19
N ILE A 37 4.93 -2.33 -3.28
CA ILE A 37 4.88 -1.67 -4.60
C ILE A 37 3.44 -1.60 -5.11
N ILE A 38 2.70 -2.70 -4.99
CA ILE A 38 1.30 -2.75 -5.42
C ILE A 38 0.42 -1.87 -4.53
N GLY A 39 0.64 -1.90 -3.21
CA GLY A 39 -0.11 -1.09 -2.24
C GLY A 39 0.11 0.42 -2.45
N TYR A 40 1.36 0.84 -2.67
CA TYR A 40 1.66 2.23 -3.04
C TYR A 40 1.11 2.59 -4.41
N GLY A 41 1.17 1.69 -5.39
CA GLY A 41 0.61 1.93 -6.72
C GLY A 41 -0.90 2.16 -6.68
N ILE A 42 -1.63 1.38 -5.88
CA ILE A 42 -3.07 1.55 -5.67
C ILE A 42 -3.35 2.85 -4.88
N ALA A 43 -2.55 3.16 -3.85
CA ALA A 43 -2.73 4.35 -3.04
C ALA A 43 -2.42 5.67 -3.78
N PHE A 44 -1.50 5.65 -4.75
CA PHE A 44 -1.20 6.83 -5.59
C PHE A 44 -2.12 6.96 -6.80
N TYR A 45 -2.73 5.86 -7.26
CA TYR A 45 -3.63 5.86 -8.40
C TYR A 45 -5.07 6.28 -8.04
N PHE A 46 -5.47 6.10 -6.79
CA PHE A 46 -6.79 6.47 -6.25
C PHE A 46 -6.72 7.65 -5.28
#